data_AF-A0A7V1JE27-F1
#
_entry.id   AF-A0A7V1JE27-F1
#
_cell.length_a   1.000
_cell.length_b   1.000
_cell.length_c   1.000
_cell.angle_alpha   90.00
_cell.angle_beta   90.00
_cell.angle_gamma   90.00
#
_symmetry.space_group_name_H-M   'P 1'
#
loop_
_entity.id
_entity.type
_entity.pdbx_description
1 polymer ?
#
loop_
_entity_poly.entity_id
_entity_poly.type
_entity_poly.pdbx_seq_one_letter_code
_entity_poly.pdbx_strand_id
1 'polypeptide(L)'
;STLPYVMLHVIVSSMPLYFSSSHFLIIAAFFMLFLADTDRRPINASTHVEMSMIEEARILEYSGPYLAFLKWSGYMKQFLLLVIFLNVLVFPWGLSVNHSPISLIIAVVSLIIKMLIVGLIAAVIDTAISRLRFFRYQEYFSVAFVLGVLAIMTFQYKGF
;
A
#
# COMPACT_ATOMS: atom_id res chain seq x y z
N SER A 1 -18.14 10.56 13.90
CA SER A 1 -17.47 11.11 12.70
C SER A 1 -15.97 10.83 12.80
N THR A 2 -15.54 9.64 12.37
CA THR A 2 -14.16 9.16 12.41
C THR A 2 -13.36 9.74 11.24
N LEU A 3 -12.99 11.02 11.34
CA LEU A 3 -12.06 11.62 10.39
C LEU A 3 -10.68 10.96 10.57
N PRO A 4 -10.02 10.52 9.48
CA PRO A 4 -8.66 9.97 9.53
C PRO A 4 -7.69 10.89 10.27
N TYR A 5 -7.89 12.20 10.17
CA TYR A 5 -7.10 13.23 10.86
C TYR A 5 -7.25 13.23 12.39
N VAL A 6 -8.44 12.93 12.93
CA VAL A 6 -8.64 12.86 14.37
C VAL A 6 -8.05 11.57 14.92
N MET A 7 -8.18 10.46 14.19
CA MET A 7 -7.54 9.20 14.58
C MET A 7 -6.01 9.34 14.57
N LEU A 8 -5.45 10.05 13.59
CA LEU A 8 -4.03 10.39 13.52
C LEU A 8 -3.52 11.07 14.81
N HIS A 9 -4.24 12.07 15.31
CA HIS A 9 -3.88 12.78 16.54
C HIS A 9 -3.96 11.89 17.77
N VAL A 10 -4.94 10.98 17.83
CA VAL A 10 -5.09 10.01 18.93
C VAL A 10 -3.98 8.97 18.88
N ILE A 11 -3.63 8.45 17.70
CA ILE A 11 -2.56 7.45 17.56
C ILE A 11 -1.21 8.12 17.88
N VAL A 12 -0.89 9.30 17.34
CA VAL A 12 0.35 10.06 17.67
C VAL A 12 0.49 10.35 19.17
N SER A 13 -0.61 10.63 19.88
CA SER A 13 -0.58 10.89 21.32
C SER A 13 -0.49 9.62 22.19
N SER A 14 -0.69 8.42 21.63
CA SER A 14 -0.69 7.15 22.35
C SER A 14 0.32 6.15 21.76
N MET A 15 1.60 6.37 22.07
CA MET A 15 2.72 5.44 21.78
C MET A 15 2.43 3.94 22.01
N PRO A 16 1.74 3.50 23.10
CA PRO A 16 1.50 2.06 23.30
C PRO A 16 0.47 1.43 22.34
N LEU A 17 -0.41 2.22 21.70
CA LEU A 17 -1.37 1.69 20.72
C LEU A 17 -0.69 1.31 19.38
N TYR A 18 0.41 1.98 19.01
CA TYR A 18 1.20 1.64 17.83
C TYR A 18 1.86 0.26 17.91
N PHE A 19 2.37 -0.11 19.08
CA PHE A 19 3.03 -1.41 19.29
C PHE A 19 2.05 -2.55 19.59
N SER A 20 0.75 -2.32 19.41
CA SER A 20 -0.25 -3.37 19.58
C SER A 20 -0.12 -4.44 18.49
N SER A 21 -0.32 -5.70 18.88
CA SER A 21 -0.32 -6.84 17.95
C SER A 21 -1.31 -6.65 16.79
N SER A 22 -2.43 -5.96 17.02
CA SER A 22 -3.41 -5.61 15.99
C SER A 22 -2.84 -4.68 14.91
N HIS A 23 -1.95 -3.75 15.26
CA HIS A 23 -1.36 -2.80 14.30
C HIS A 23 -0.45 -3.51 13.30
N PHE A 24 0.37 -4.46 13.76
CA PHE A 24 1.21 -5.26 12.87
C PHE A 24 0.38 -6.10 11.89
N LEU A 25 -0.76 -6.64 12.33
CA LEU A 25 -1.66 -7.42 11.48
C LEU A 25 -2.29 -6.57 10.37
N ILE A 26 -2.77 -5.36 10.68
CA ILE A 26 -3.37 -4.48 9.66
C ILE A 26 -2.32 -3.94 8.68
N ILE A 27 -1.10 -3.64 9.16
CA ILE A 27 0.02 -3.24 8.30
C ILE A 27 0.37 -4.37 7.33
N ALA A 28 0.46 -5.61 7.81
CA ALA A 28 0.72 -6.78 6.97
C ALA A 28 -0.39 -7.01 5.93
N ALA A 29 -1.66 -6.94 6.36
CA ALA A 29 -2.82 -7.10 5.48
C ALA A 29 -2.86 -6.03 4.37
N PHE A 30 -2.63 -4.76 4.74
CA PHE A 30 -2.61 -3.67 3.76
C PHE A 30 -1.39 -3.75 2.84
N PHE A 31 -0.24 -4.17 3.35
CA PHE A 31 0.95 -4.37 2.53
C PHE A 31 0.75 -5.49 1.50
N MET A 32 0.09 -6.59 1.89
CA MET A 32 -0.32 -7.63 0.95
C MET A 32 -1.26 -7.07 -0.12
N LEU A 33 -2.30 -6.34 0.28
CA LEU A 33 -3.20 -5.67 -0.65
C LEU A 33 -2.44 -4.76 -1.62
N PHE A 34 -1.52 -3.93 -1.13
CA PHE A 34 -0.70 -3.03 -1.94
C PHE A 34 0.13 -3.79 -2.99
N LEU A 35 0.78 -4.89 -2.62
CA LEU A 35 1.55 -5.70 -3.57
C LEU A 35 0.66 -6.30 -4.65
N ALA A 36 -0.52 -6.80 -4.26
CA ALA A 36 -1.48 -7.38 -5.20
C ALA A 36 -2.06 -6.34 -6.17
N ASP A 37 -2.32 -5.12 -5.69
CA ASP A 37 -2.97 -4.05 -6.45
C ASP A 37 -2.00 -3.29 -7.38
N THR A 38 -0.69 -3.47 -7.18
CA THR A 38 0.41 -2.90 -8.00
C THR A 38 0.92 -3.90 -9.05
N ASP A 39 0.24 -5.03 -9.25
CA ASP A 39 0.63 -6.11 -10.18
C ASP A 39 2.09 -6.59 -9.99
N ARG A 40 2.58 -6.53 -8.75
CA ARG A 40 3.93 -6.98 -8.39
C ARG A 40 4.00 -8.49 -8.20
N ARG A 41 5.20 -9.06 -8.30
CA ARG A 41 5.43 -10.48 -7.99
C ARG A 41 5.21 -10.62 -6.47
N PRO A 42 4.47 -11.63 -5.99
CA PRO A 42 4.26 -12.96 -6.56
C PRO A 42 3.03 -13.15 -7.45
N ILE A 43 2.17 -12.13 -7.60
CA ILE A 43 0.85 -12.25 -8.24
C ILE A 43 0.87 -11.86 -9.72
N ASN A 44 1.95 -11.19 -10.16
CA ASN A 44 2.10 -10.71 -11.52
C ASN A 44 1.77 -11.77 -12.60
N ALA A 45 0.82 -11.40 -13.46
CA ALA A 45 0.31 -12.16 -14.58
C ALA A 45 1.19 -12.11 -15.85
N SER A 46 2.17 -11.21 -15.94
CA SER A 46 2.87 -10.97 -17.20
C SER A 46 3.92 -12.04 -17.50
N THR A 47 3.57 -12.94 -18.40
CA THR A 47 4.50 -13.82 -19.13
C THR A 47 4.00 -13.84 -20.54
N HIS A 48 4.82 -13.56 -21.56
CA HIS A 48 4.48 -13.67 -23.00
C HIS A 48 3.99 -15.07 -23.39
N VAL A 49 2.80 -15.39 -22.92
CA VAL A 49 2.03 -16.60 -23.05
C VAL A 49 0.69 -16.10 -23.54
N GLU A 50 0.04 -16.84 -24.42
CA GLU A 50 -1.16 -16.42 -25.16
C GLU A 50 -2.25 -15.76 -24.28
N MET A 51 -2.36 -16.16 -23.01
CA MET A 51 -3.31 -15.59 -22.05
C MET A 51 -2.91 -14.20 -21.50
N SER A 52 -1.62 -13.89 -21.34
CA SER A 52 -1.20 -12.54 -20.91
C SER A 52 -1.32 -11.51 -22.02
N MET A 53 -1.35 -11.96 -23.28
CA MET A 53 -1.55 -11.08 -24.42
C MET A 53 -2.91 -10.39 -24.37
N ILE A 54 -3.88 -10.91 -23.59
CA ILE A 54 -5.16 -10.23 -23.36
C ILE A 54 -4.98 -8.95 -22.53
N GLU A 55 -4.15 -8.98 -21.49
CA GLU A 55 -3.86 -7.79 -20.66
C GLU A 55 -2.98 -6.80 -21.43
N GLU A 56 -2.00 -7.31 -22.18
CA GLU A 56 -1.11 -6.49 -23.00
C GLU A 56 -1.87 -5.86 -24.19
N ALA A 57 -2.83 -6.59 -24.79
CA ALA A 57 -3.69 -6.11 -25.87
C ALA A 57 -4.58 -4.94 -25.45
N ARG A 58 -5.04 -4.87 -24.19
CA ARG A 58 -5.85 -3.75 -23.68
C ARG A 58 -5.15 -2.40 -23.89
N ILE A 59 -3.82 -2.38 -23.80
CA ILE A 59 -3.03 -1.16 -23.91
C ILE A 59 -2.58 -0.92 -25.36
N LEU A 60 -2.47 -1.98 -26.19
CA LEU A 60 -2.05 -1.90 -27.59
C LEU A 60 -3.03 -1.11 -28.48
N GLU A 61 -4.30 -1.00 -28.09
CA GLU A 61 -5.30 -0.23 -28.81
C GLU A 61 -5.12 1.29 -28.65
N TYR A 62 -4.37 1.73 -27.63
CA TYR A 62 -4.15 3.14 -27.32
C TYR A 62 -2.77 3.62 -27.79
N SER A 63 -2.73 4.80 -28.40
CA SER A 63 -1.48 5.43 -28.86
C SER A 63 -1.31 6.85 -28.32
N GLY A 64 -0.05 7.27 -28.21
CA GLY A 64 0.33 8.65 -27.90
C GLY A 64 -0.22 9.19 -26.57
N PRO A 65 -0.97 10.31 -26.55
CA PRO A 65 -1.47 10.92 -25.31
C PRO A 65 -2.39 10.03 -24.48
N TYR A 66 -3.25 9.23 -25.12
CA TYR A 66 -4.18 8.35 -24.41
C TYR A 66 -3.45 7.26 -23.63
N LEU A 67 -2.40 6.69 -24.23
CA LEU A 67 -1.52 5.75 -23.57
C LEU A 67 -0.83 6.39 -22.34
N ALA A 68 -0.42 7.65 -22.45
CA ALA A 68 0.19 8.38 -21.34
C ALA A 68 -0.79 8.57 -20.17
N PHE A 69 -2.05 8.94 -20.44
CA PHE A 69 -3.08 9.05 -19.40
C PHE A 69 -3.40 7.72 -18.72
N LEU A 70 -3.44 6.63 -19.48
CA LEU A 70 -3.67 5.28 -18.95
C LEU A 70 -2.55 4.86 -17.99
N LYS A 71 -1.28 5.07 -18.39
CA LYS A 71 -0.11 4.82 -17.53
C LYS A 71 -0.08 5.75 -16.32
N TRP A 72 -0.40 7.03 -16.50
CA TRP A 72 -0.47 8.01 -15.41
C TRP A 72 -1.49 7.60 -14.37
N SER A 73 -2.68 7.14 -14.79
CA SER A 73 -3.72 6.66 -13.87
C SER A 73 -3.22 5.51 -12.99
N GLY A 74 -2.48 4.56 -13.57
CA GLY A 74 -1.84 3.47 -12.82
C GLY A 74 -0.84 3.99 -11.77
N TYR A 75 0.04 4.92 -12.15
CA TYR A 75 0.98 5.52 -11.21
C TYR A 75 0.29 6.35 -10.11
N MET A 76 -0.81 7.04 -10.42
CA MET A 76 -1.59 7.78 -9.43
C MET A 76 -2.28 6.84 -8.43
N LYS A 77 -2.83 5.70 -8.89
CA LYS A 77 -3.39 4.67 -8.00
C LYS A 77 -2.32 4.17 -7.03
N GLN A 78 -1.14 3.81 -7.54
CA GLN A 78 -0.02 3.34 -6.71
C GLN A 78 0.43 4.42 -5.72
N PHE A 79 0.52 5.68 -6.16
CA PHE A 79 0.86 6.81 -5.30
C PHE A 79 -0.14 6.99 -4.16
N LEU A 80 -1.45 6.97 -4.45
CA LEU A 80 -2.49 7.12 -3.43
C LEU A 80 -2.45 5.99 -2.40
N LEU A 81 -2.29 4.73 -2.84
CA LEU A 81 -2.18 3.59 -1.93
C LEU A 81 -0.95 3.70 -1.02
N LEU A 82 0.20 4.14 -1.55
CA LEU A 82 1.41 4.39 -0.76
C LEU A 82 1.21 5.53 0.25
N VAL A 83 0.58 6.64 -0.15
CA VAL A 83 0.28 7.76 0.76
C VAL A 83 -0.60 7.30 1.91
N ILE A 84 -1.66 6.53 1.61
CA ILE A 84 -2.57 5.99 2.63
C ILE A 84 -1.81 5.05 3.57
N PHE A 85 -1.04 4.11 3.03
CA PHE A 85 -0.24 3.18 3.83
C PHE A 85 0.72 3.91 4.78
N LEU A 86 1.47 4.88 4.27
CA LEU A 86 2.51 5.57 5.01
C LEU A 86 1.94 6.54 6.06
N ASN A 87 0.93 7.34 5.69
CA ASN A 87 0.40 8.37 6.58
C ASN A 87 -0.65 7.84 7.56
N VAL A 88 -1.42 6.81 7.19
CA VAL A 88 -2.51 6.30 8.04
C VAL A 88 -2.07 5.11 8.88
N LEU A 89 -1.28 4.18 8.33
CA LEU A 89 -1.03 2.88 8.97
C LEU A 89 0.37 2.73 9.57
N VAL A 90 1.40 3.26 8.91
CA VAL A 90 2.79 2.92 9.27
C VAL A 90 3.43 3.95 10.19
N PHE A 91 3.52 5.23 9.79
CA PHE A 91 4.10 6.27 10.65
C PHE A 91 3.62 7.67 10.25
N PRO A 92 2.74 8.32 11.03
CA PRO A 92 2.36 9.72 10.81
C PRO A 92 3.41 10.72 11.32
N TRP A 93 4.69 10.36 11.26
CA TRP A 93 5.80 11.23 11.64
C TRP A 93 6.22 12.12 10.46
N GLY A 94 6.52 13.38 10.72
CA GLY A 94 6.89 14.34 9.67
C GLY A 94 5.71 15.05 9.02
N LEU A 95 4.49 14.92 9.56
CA LEU A 95 3.37 15.77 9.16
C LEU A 95 3.54 17.17 9.74
N SER A 96 3.34 18.19 8.89
CA SER A 96 3.52 19.59 9.24
C SER A 96 2.42 20.03 10.21
N VAL A 97 2.70 20.03 11.52
CA VAL A 97 1.75 20.52 12.55
C VAL A 97 1.67 22.05 12.56
N ASN A 98 2.78 22.72 12.22
CA ASN A 98 2.82 24.17 12.09
C ASN A 98 2.70 24.55 10.61
N HIS A 99 1.95 25.59 10.25
CA HIS A 99 1.82 26.07 8.87
C HIS A 99 3.05 26.86 8.39
N SER A 100 4.25 26.44 8.80
CA SER A 100 5.51 27.07 8.38
C SER A 100 5.94 26.52 7.02
N PRO A 101 6.51 27.35 6.12
CA PRO A 101 7.05 26.87 4.85
C PRO A 101 8.14 25.81 5.03
N ILE A 102 8.92 25.89 6.12
CA ILE A 102 9.99 24.92 6.43
C ILE A 102 9.42 23.55 6.79
N SER A 103 8.33 23.50 7.58
CA SER A 103 7.71 22.24 7.97
C SER A 103 6.98 21.56 6.81
N LEU A 104 6.51 22.32 5.82
CA LEU A 104 5.98 21.77 4.57
C LEU A 104 7.06 21.04 3.78
N ILE A 105 8.24 21.64 3.61
CA ILE A 105 9.36 21.01 2.90
C ILE A 105 9.78 19.71 3.60
N ILE A 106 9.87 19.73 4.94
CA ILE A 106 10.22 18.54 5.73
C ILE A 106 9.18 17.42 5.53
N ALA A 107 7.89 17.76 5.46
CA ALA A 107 6.83 16.78 5.23
C ALA A 107 6.93 16.13 3.84
N VAL A 108 7.18 16.92 2.80
CA VAL A 108 7.37 16.42 1.43
C VAL A 108 8.59 15.50 1.34
N VAL A 109 9.72 15.95 1.88
CA VAL A 109 10.96 15.16 1.86
C VAL A 109 10.80 13.85 2.65
N SER A 110 10.18 13.91 3.84
CA SER A 110 9.90 12.72 4.65
C SER A 110 9.02 11.71 3.90
N LEU A 111 7.98 12.19 3.22
CA LEU A 111 7.09 11.35 2.42
C LEU A 111 7.83 10.67 1.26
N ILE A 112 8.67 11.40 0.52
CA ILE A 112 9.49 10.86 -0.57
C ILE A 112 10.43 9.77 -0.05
N ILE A 113 11.14 10.02 1.05
CA ILE A 113 12.06 9.05 1.65
C ILE A 113 11.33 7.77 2.05
N LYS A 114 10.16 7.89 2.70
CA LYS A 114 9.35 6.72 3.07
C LYS A 114 8.86 5.93 1.86
N MET A 115 8.43 6.62 0.81
CA MET A 115 8.05 5.97 -0.44
C MET A 115 9.20 5.19 -1.07
N LEU A 116 10.42 5.76 -1.05
CA LEU A 116 11.61 5.05 -1.53
C LEU A 116 11.92 3.80 -0.70
N ILE A 117 11.78 3.87 0.63
CA ILE A 117 11.99 2.72 1.52
C ILE A 117 10.99 1.60 1.21
N VAL A 118 9.69 1.92 1.12
CA VAL A 118 8.66 0.91 0.79
C VAL A 118 8.87 0.36 -0.63
N GLY A 119 9.26 1.23 -1.58
CA GLY A 119 9.61 0.82 -2.94
C GLY A 119 10.80 -0.14 -3.01
N LEU A 120 11.83 0.08 -2.21
CA LEU A 120 12.99 -0.81 -2.08
C LEU A 120 12.58 -2.16 -1.47
N ILE A 121 11.78 -2.15 -0.41
CA ILE A 121 11.27 -3.39 0.21
C ILE A 121 10.46 -4.19 -0.82
N ALA A 122 9.57 -3.53 -1.56
CA ALA A 122 8.79 -4.17 -2.61
C ALA A 122 9.70 -4.75 -3.73
N ALA A 123 10.74 -4.01 -4.15
CA ALA A 123 11.70 -4.49 -5.15
C ALA A 123 12.52 -5.71 -4.66
N VAL A 124 12.89 -5.74 -3.38
CA VAL A 124 13.55 -6.91 -2.78
C VAL A 124 12.61 -8.12 -2.78
N ILE A 125 11.33 -7.93 -2.43
CA ILE A 125 10.33 -9.00 -2.47
C ILE A 125 10.13 -9.52 -3.90
N ASP A 126 10.05 -8.61 -4.88
CA ASP A 126 9.89 -8.94 -6.30
C ASP A 126 11.05 -9.81 -6.84
N THR A 127 12.26 -9.62 -6.30
CA THR A 127 13.46 -10.37 -6.68
C THR A 127 13.65 -11.65 -5.88
N ALA A 128 13.16 -11.70 -4.64
CA ALA A 128 13.30 -12.86 -3.75
C ALA A 128 12.23 -13.93 -3.97
N ILE A 129 11.00 -13.56 -4.34
CA ILE A 129 9.86 -14.49 -4.40
C ILE A 129 9.60 -15.00 -5.82
N SER A 130 9.42 -16.32 -5.94
CA SER A 130 8.98 -16.99 -7.17
C SER A 130 7.51 -16.70 -7.49
N ARG A 131 7.15 -16.68 -8.78
CA ARG A 131 5.77 -16.44 -9.23
C ARG A 131 4.82 -17.50 -8.68
N LEU A 132 3.69 -17.04 -8.15
CA LEU A 132 2.59 -17.93 -7.77
C LEU A 132 1.75 -18.27 -9.00
N ARG A 133 1.17 -19.47 -9.01
CA ARG A 133 0.27 -19.92 -10.09
C ARG A 133 -1.01 -19.05 -10.06
N PHE A 134 -1.49 -18.61 -11.22
CA PHE A 134 -2.67 -17.75 -11.39
C PHE A 134 -3.89 -18.12 -10.53
N PHE A 135 -4.16 -19.41 -10.32
CA PHE A 135 -5.28 -19.89 -9.51
C PHE A 135 -5.17 -19.57 -8.01
N ARG A 136 -4.00 -19.12 -7.51
CA ARG A 136 -3.79 -18.74 -6.11
C ARG A 136 -4.05 -17.26 -5.81
N TYR A 137 -4.57 -16.49 -6.77
CA TYR A 137 -4.97 -15.10 -6.55
C TYR A 137 -6.01 -15.01 -5.41
N GLN A 138 -7.06 -15.83 -5.48
CA GLN A 138 -8.12 -15.87 -4.47
C GLN A 138 -7.57 -16.24 -3.09
N GLU A 139 -6.60 -17.16 -3.02
CA GLU A 139 -5.95 -17.55 -1.75
C GLU A 139 -5.18 -16.38 -1.12
N TYR A 140 -4.43 -15.61 -1.92
CA TYR A 140 -3.68 -14.46 -1.43
C TYR A 140 -4.58 -13.38 -0.84
N PHE A 141 -5.66 -13.02 -1.56
CA PHE A 141 -6.65 -12.06 -1.06
C PHE A 141 -7.41 -12.57 0.17
N SER A 142 -7.67 -13.89 0.23
CA SER A 142 -8.30 -14.50 1.40
C SER A 142 -7.40 -14.38 2.63
N VAL A 143 -6.09 -14.60 2.49
CA VAL A 143 -5.13 -14.42 3.60
C VAL A 143 -5.09 -12.96 4.05
N ALA A 144 -4.99 -12.01 3.12
CA ALA A 144 -5.01 -10.59 3.44
C ALA A 144 -6.32 -10.18 4.17
N PHE A 145 -7.46 -10.72 3.72
CA PHE A 145 -8.76 -10.49 4.36
C PHE A 145 -8.82 -11.07 5.79
N VAL A 146 -8.37 -12.31 5.98
CA VAL A 146 -8.34 -12.96 7.30
C VAL A 146 -7.44 -12.19 8.26
N LEU A 147 -6.26 -11.73 7.81
CA LEU A 147 -5.38 -10.88 8.61
C LEU A 147 -6.05 -9.56 9.03
N GLY A 148 -6.80 -8.94 8.12
CA GLY A 148 -7.59 -7.74 8.41
C GLY A 148 -8.68 -7.99 9.45
N VAL A 149 -9.43 -9.09 9.32
CA VAL A 149 -10.45 -9.48 10.30
C VAL A 149 -9.83 -9.78 11.65
N LEU A 150 -8.70 -10.50 11.69
CA LEU A 150 -7.96 -10.78 12.93
C LEU A 150 -7.45 -9.49 13.58
N ALA A 151 -6.99 -8.50 12.81
CA ALA A 151 -6.60 -7.20 13.34
C ALA A 151 -7.77 -6.50 14.05
N ILE A 152 -8.98 -6.55 13.45
CA ILE A 152 -10.19 -5.97 14.06
C ILE A 152 -10.57 -6.73 15.34
N MET A 153 -10.57 -8.07 15.30
CA MET A 153 -10.94 -8.90 16.45
C MET A 153 -9.97 -8.71 17.63
N THR A 154 -8.66 -8.69 17.35
CA THR A 154 -7.63 -8.48 18.38
C THR A 154 -7.67 -7.07 18.95
N PHE A 155 -8.00 -6.07 18.12
CA PHE A 155 -8.20 -4.70 18.58
C PHE A 155 -9.42 -4.59 19.50
N GLN A 156 -10.53 -5.24 19.16
CA GLN A 156 -11.72 -5.27 20.03
C GLN A 156 -11.46 -6.03 21.33
N TYR A 157 -10.70 -7.14 21.29
CA TYR A 157 -10.39 -7.94 22.48
C TYR A 157 -9.45 -7.23 23.45
N LYS A 158 -8.47 -6.45 22.94
CA LYS A 158 -7.61 -5.58 23.75
C LYS A 158 -8.28 -4.23 24.09
N GLY A 159 -9.57 -4.07 23.81
CA GLY A 159 -10.31 -2.82 23.99
C GLY A 159 -10.08 -2.19 25.37
N PHE A 160 -9.82 -0.89 25.36
CA PHE A 160 -9.83 0.08 26.48
C PHE A 160 -9.84 -0.48 27.90
#